data_AF-A0A6G8DJS5-F1
#
_entry.id   AF-A0A6G8DJS5-F1
#
_cell.length_a   1.000
_cell.length_b   1.000
_cell.length_c   1.000
_cell.angle_alpha   90.00
_cell.angle_beta   90.00
_cell.angle_gamma   90.00
#
_symmetry.space_group_name_H-M   'P 1'
#
loop_
_entity.id
_entity.type
_entity.pdbx_description
1 polymer ?
#
loop_
_entity_poly.entity_id
_entity_poly.type
_entity_poly.pdbx_seq_one_letter_code
_entity_poly.pdbx_strand_id
1 'polypeptide(L)' 'MRLGVQIETAVACGITSSGITSKGPWRSAKTPGINQALSNAYLKKQGLYTLRDGWIKLHHSR' A
#
# COMPACT_ATOMS: atom_id res chain seq x y z
N MET A 1 2.33 -4.27 16.87
CA MET A 1 1.89 -3.59 15.64
C MET A 1 0.79 -4.42 15.00
N ARG A 2 -0.48 -3.98 15.05
CA ARG A 2 -1.56 -4.62 14.28
C ARG A 2 -1.59 -3.97 12.91
N LEU A 3 -0.90 -4.59 11.95
CA LEU A 3 -0.99 -4.23 10.54
C LEU A 3 -2.46 -4.45 10.13
N GLY A 4 -3.09 -3.46 9.49
CA GLY A 4 -4.54 -3.41 9.21
C GLY A 4 -5.05 -4.42 8.17
N VAL A 5 -4.48 -5.61 8.14
CA VAL A 5 -4.73 -6.70 7.19
C VAL A 5 -4.86 -7.99 7.98
N GLN A 6 -5.88 -8.80 7.69
CA GLN A 6 -5.99 -10.13 8.28
C GLN A 6 -4.76 -10.96 7.90
N ILE A 7 -4.11 -11.59 8.88
CA ILE A 7 -2.84 -12.32 8.71
C ILE A 7 -2.93 -13.31 7.54
N GLU A 8 -4.08 -13.97 7.36
CA GLU A 8 -4.33 -14.88 6.24
C GLU A 8 -4.22 -14.23 4.86
N THR A 9 -4.67 -12.98 4.70
CA THR A 9 -4.54 -12.25 3.43
C THR A 9 -3.13 -11.73 3.17
N ALA A 10 -2.39 -11.41 4.24
CA ALA A 10 -0.96 -11.10 4.17
C ALA A 10 -0.12 -12.34 3.81
N VAL A 11 -0.49 -13.51 4.35
CA VAL A 11 0.10 -14.82 4.01
C VAL A 11 -0.29 -15.22 2.58
N ALA A 12 -1.54 -15.07 2.16
CA ALA A 12 -1.96 -15.40 0.79
C ALA A 12 -1.33 -14.51 -0.30
N CYS A 13 -1.04 -13.23 0.01
CA CYS A 13 -0.39 -12.32 -0.94
C CYS A 13 1.15 -12.32 -0.81
N GLY A 14 1.70 -12.59 0.38
CA GLY A 14 3.12 -12.45 0.67
C GLY A 14 3.87 -13.76 0.94
N ILE A 15 3.21 -14.82 1.37
CA ILE A 15 3.82 -16.06 1.88
C ILE A 15 2.95 -17.27 1.54
N THR A 16 2.93 -17.71 0.28
CA THR A 16 2.76 -19.16 0.04
C THR A 16 4.06 -19.84 0.47
N SER A 17 4.01 -21.10 0.91
CA SER A 17 5.07 -21.92 1.56
C SER A 17 6.44 -22.03 0.85
N SER A 18 6.69 -21.24 -0.20
CA SER A 18 7.93 -21.20 -0.99
C SER A 18 8.50 -19.79 -1.22
N GLY A 19 8.03 -18.76 -0.51
CA GLY A 19 8.54 -17.39 -0.66
C GLY A 19 7.70 -16.52 -1.61
N ILE A 20 8.26 -15.36 -2.00
CA ILE A 20 7.64 -14.28 -2.80
C ILE A 20 6.63 -14.86 -3.78
N THR A 21 5.36 -14.48 -3.63
CA THR A 21 4.24 -14.83 -4.53
C THR A 21 4.71 -15.13 -5.96
N SER A 22 4.28 -16.25 -6.55
CA SER A 22 4.59 -16.62 -7.94
C SER A 22 4.17 -15.56 -8.97
N LYS A 23 3.36 -14.57 -8.57
CA LYS A 23 3.06 -13.36 -9.33
C LYS A 23 4.25 -12.40 -9.33
N GLY A 24 4.68 -11.98 -10.52
CA GLY A 24 5.73 -10.97 -10.67
C GLY A 24 5.42 -9.65 -9.93
N PRO A 25 6.44 -8.83 -9.62
CA PRO A 25 6.31 -7.67 -8.73
C PRO A 25 5.18 -6.70 -9.10
N TRP A 26 5.01 -6.42 -10.40
CA TRP A 26 3.95 -5.54 -10.90
C TRP A 26 2.54 -6.07 -10.68
N ARG A 27 2.35 -7.39 -10.81
CA ARG A 27 1.07 -8.06 -10.55
C ARG A 27 0.80 -8.11 -9.05
N SER A 28 1.85 -8.35 -8.26
CA SER A 28 1.78 -8.41 -6.80
C SER A 28 1.39 -7.05 -6.19
N ALA A 29 1.99 -5.96 -6.67
CA ALA A 29 1.76 -4.60 -6.16
C ALA A 29 0.28 -4.17 -6.18
N LYS A 30 -0.52 -4.74 -7.09
CA LYS A 30 -1.95 -4.42 -7.25
C LYS A 30 -2.87 -5.31 -6.41
N THR A 31 -2.32 -6.26 -5.66
CA THR A 31 -3.12 -7.14 -4.81
C THR A 31 -3.72 -6.37 -3.63
N PRO A 32 -4.94 -6.71 -3.19
CA PRO A 32 -5.57 -6.04 -2.05
C PRO A 32 -4.72 -6.09 -0.77
N GLY A 33 -4.04 -7.21 -0.50
CA GLY A 33 -3.17 -7.36 0.67
C GLY A 33 -2.01 -6.36 0.67
N ILE A 34 -1.34 -6.15 -0.48
CA ILE A 34 -0.27 -5.16 -0.59
C ILE A 34 -0.82 -3.74 -0.52
N ASN A 35 -1.94 -3.44 -1.16
CA ASN A 35 -2.54 -2.09 -1.09
C ASN A 35 -3.03 -1.72 0.33
N GLN A 36 -3.47 -2.70 1.13
CA GLN A 36 -3.82 -2.46 2.51
C GLN A 36 -2.59 -2.28 3.41
N ALA A 37 -1.53 -3.07 3.19
CA ALA A 37 -0.27 -2.93 3.92
C ALA A 37 0.46 -1.61 3.58
N LEU A 38 0.61 -1.32 2.29
CA LEU A 38 1.18 -0.08 1.75
C LEU A 38 0.08 0.96 1.47
N SER A 39 -0.78 1.19 2.45
CA SER A 39 -1.86 2.17 2.33
C SER A 39 -1.34 3.60 2.22
N ASN A 40 -2.14 4.51 1.63
CA ASN A 40 -1.82 5.94 1.55
C ASN A 40 -1.52 6.55 2.94
N ALA A 41 -2.20 6.08 3.99
CA ALA A 41 -1.95 6.52 5.36
C ALA A 41 -0.57 6.10 5.86
N TYR A 42 -0.13 4.89 5.53
CA TYR A 42 1.22 4.42 5.82
C TYR A 42 2.26 5.22 5.04
N LEU A 43 2.07 5.39 3.73
CA LEU A 43 3.00 6.14 2.87
C LEU A 43 3.16 7.60 3.32
N LYS A 44 2.07 8.25 3.76
CA LYS A 44 2.12 9.60 4.32
C LYS A 44 2.96 9.66 5.60
N LYS A 45 2.89 8.63 6.45
CA LYS A 45 3.75 8.51 7.64
C LYS A 45 5.22 8.26 7.30
N GLN A 46 5.51 7.62 6.17
CA GLN A 46 6.87 7.45 5.65
C GLN A 46 7.42 8.73 4.98
N GLY A 47 6.67 9.83 4.99
CA GLY A 47 7.10 11.11 4.44
C GLY A 47 6.71 11.34 2.98
N LEU A 48 5.91 10.47 2.36
CA LEU A 48 5.37 10.74 1.03
C LEU A 48 4.27 11.80 1.09
N TYR A 49 4.31 12.73 0.14
CA TYR A 49 3.31 13.79 0.03
C TYR A 49 2.23 13.44 -0.99
N THR A 50 0.98 13.78 -0.65
CA THR A 50 -0.20 13.55 -1.46
C THR A 50 -0.31 14.64 -2.54
N LEU A 51 -0.17 14.24 -3.81
CA LEU A 51 -0.23 15.17 -4.95
C LEU A 51 -1.52 15.99 -4.97
N ARG A 52 -2.65 15.35 -4.65
CA ARG A 52 -3.96 16.02 -4.59
C ARG A 52 -3.96 17.19 -3.59
N ASP A 53 -3.40 16.99 -2.40
CA ASP A 53 -3.37 18.04 -1.37
C ASP A 53 -2.48 19.20 -1.83
N GLY A 54 -1.37 18.92 -2.53
CA GLY A 54 -0.52 19.94 -3.14
C GLY A 54 -1.24 20.71 -4.25
N TRP A 55 -1.95 20.01 -5.12
CA TRP A 55 -2.70 20.62 -6.21
C TRP A 55 -3.82 21.54 -5.69
N ILE A 56 -4.60 21.07 -4.71
CA ILE A 56 -5.65 21.85 -4.08
C ILE A 56 -5.08 23.09 -3.41
N LYS A 57 -3.99 22.95 -2.64
CA LYS A 57 -3.32 24.07 -1.99
C LYS A 57 -2.84 25.12 -3.00
N LEU A 58 -2.39 24.70 -4.19
CA LEU A 58 -1.93 25.62 -5.22
C LEU A 58 -3.09 26.32 -5.94
N HIS A 59 -4.16 25.59 -6.27
CA HIS A 59 -5.26 26.09 -7.13
C HIS A 59 -6.43 26.73 -6.37
N HIS A 60 -6.62 26.40 -5.09
CA HIS A 60 -7.68 26.94 -4.24
C HIS A 60 -7.12 27.82 -3.11
N SER A 61 -6.00 28.50 -3.37
CA SER A 61 -5.35 29.42 -2.42
C SER A 61 -6.00 30.82 -2.33
N ARG A 62 -7.16 31.00 -2.99
CA ARG A 62 -7.96 32.23 -2.94
C ARG A 62 -8.98 32.18 -1.81
#